data_AF-A0A6B3IA62-F1
#
_entry.id   AF-A0A6B3IA62-F1
#
_cell.length_a   1.000
_cell.length_b   1.000
_cell.length_c   1.000
_cell.angle_alpha   90.00
_cell.angle_beta   90.00
_cell.angle_gamma   90.00
#
_symmetry.space_group_name_H-M   'P 1'
#
loop_
_entity.id
_entity.type
_entity.pdbx_description
1 polymer ?
#
loop_
_entity_poly.entity_id
_entity_poly.type
_entity_poly.pdbx_seq_one_letter_code
_entity_poly.pdbx_strand_id
1 'polypeptide(L)'
;MPEHQERASDVARAAMEAVENSVSVREARAHLAEHINRAESGTPTVVTRNGAPVAALVPFADFEVLEEAADLMLAREAEAVLSRDEPTVSLAELVADLFSGRTDGPA
;
A
#
# COMPACT_ATOMS: atom_id res chain seq x y z
N MET A 1 12.13 -19.74 1.55
CA MET A 1 11.20 -18.59 1.64
C MET A 1 10.88 -18.17 3.09
N PRO A 2 11.85 -17.95 4.02
CA PRO A 2 11.54 -17.36 5.33
C PRO A 2 11.62 -15.83 5.37
N GLU A 3 12.36 -15.19 4.46
CA GLU A 3 12.72 -13.76 4.54
C GLU A 3 11.59 -12.76 4.24
N HIS A 4 10.47 -13.22 3.67
CA HIS A 4 9.33 -12.34 3.34
C HIS A 4 8.31 -12.24 4.48
N GLN A 5 8.21 -13.27 5.32
CA GLN A 5 7.28 -13.31 6.46
C GLN A 5 7.76 -12.40 7.60
N GLU A 6 9.07 -12.34 7.82
CA GLU A 6 9.73 -11.53 8.85
C GLU A 6 9.52 -10.03 8.57
N ARG A 7 9.77 -9.60 7.32
CA ARG A 7 9.56 -8.22 6.86
C ARG A 7 8.10 -7.74 6.99
N ALA A 8 7.12 -8.60 6.70
CA ALA A 8 5.71 -8.24 6.84
C ALA A 8 5.29 -8.00 8.32
N SER A 9 5.87 -8.78 9.25
CA SER A 9 5.65 -8.58 10.69
C SER A 9 6.31 -7.30 11.21
N ASP A 10 7.45 -6.93 10.64
CA ASP A 10 8.15 -5.68 10.96
C ASP A 10 7.37 -4.45 10.49
N VAL A 11 6.77 -4.51 9.30
CA VAL A 11 5.88 -3.46 8.80
C VAL A 11 4.67 -3.26 9.70
N ALA A 12 4.01 -4.35 10.14
CA ALA A 12 2.85 -4.27 11.01
C ALA A 12 3.20 -3.67 12.39
N ARG A 13 4.37 -4.01 12.92
CA ARG A 13 4.92 -3.44 14.16
C ARG A 13 5.27 -1.96 14.00
N ALA A 14 5.94 -1.59 12.92
CA ALA A 14 6.25 -0.20 12.60
C ALA A 14 4.97 0.65 12.41
N ALA A 15 3.91 0.08 11.84
CA ALA A 15 2.61 0.74 11.72
C ALA A 15 1.94 0.98 13.09
N MET A 16 2.03 0.03 14.03
CA MET A 16 1.53 0.23 15.41
C MET A 16 2.34 1.27 16.18
N GLU A 17 3.67 1.27 16.03
CA GLU A 17 4.57 2.25 16.65
C GLU A 17 4.40 3.66 16.02
N ALA A 18 4.04 3.73 14.75
CA ALA A 18 3.70 4.99 14.07
C ALA A 18 2.39 5.60 14.60
N VAL A 19 1.43 4.78 15.04
CA VAL A 19 0.17 5.22 15.66
C VAL A 19 0.43 5.83 17.04
N GLU A 20 1.37 5.27 17.81
CA GLU A 20 1.84 5.87 19.07
C GLU A 20 2.53 7.22 18.84
N ASN A 21 3.16 7.39 17.67
CA ASN A 21 3.78 8.63 17.20
C ASN A 21 2.84 9.50 16.34
N SER A 22 1.55 9.52 16.65
CA SER A 22 0.59 10.32 15.89
C SER A 22 0.64 11.80 16.24
N VAL A 23 0.58 12.65 15.21
CA VAL A 23 0.55 14.12 15.32
C VAL A 23 -0.64 14.68 14.57
N SER A 24 -1.12 15.85 14.97
CA SER A 24 -2.16 16.54 14.21
C SER A 24 -1.59 17.12 12.90
N VAL A 25 -2.43 17.32 11.88
CA VAL A 25 -2.04 18.07 10.65
C VAL A 25 -1.42 19.44 10.99
N ARG A 26 -1.90 20.11 12.04
CA ARG A 26 -1.39 21.43 12.45
C ARG A 26 0.05 21.33 12.96
N GLU A 27 0.34 20.32 13.77
CA GLU A 27 1.67 20.06 14.33
C GLU A 27 2.64 19.59 13.25
N ALA A 28 2.21 18.64 12.41
CA ALA A 28 3.00 18.17 11.28
C ALA A 28 3.45 19.32 10.37
N ARG A 29 2.57 20.30 10.12
CA ARG A 29 2.91 21.50 9.35
C ARG A 29 3.89 22.43 10.09
N ALA A 30 3.78 22.55 11.40
CA ALA A 30 4.64 23.41 12.20
C ALA A 30 6.08 22.86 12.31
N HIS A 31 6.23 21.53 12.30
CA HIS A 31 7.51 20.84 12.53
C HIS A 31 7.90 19.89 11.39
N LEU A 32 7.52 20.20 10.15
CA LEU A 32 7.66 19.29 9.02
C LEU A 32 9.09 18.77 8.83
N ALA A 33 10.09 19.65 8.94
CA ALA A 33 11.50 19.26 8.77
C ALA A 33 11.96 18.24 9.82
N GLU A 34 11.48 18.35 11.06
CA GLU A 34 11.79 17.39 12.13
C GLU A 34 11.17 16.02 11.83
N HIS A 35 9.92 16.00 11.38
CA HIS A 35 9.25 14.74 11.02
C HIS A 35 9.90 14.08 9.80
N ILE A 36 10.41 14.86 8.83
CA ILE A 36 11.20 14.33 7.71
C ILE A 36 12.50 13.70 8.22
N ASN A 37 13.28 14.40 9.05
CA ASN A 37 14.52 13.86 9.61
C ASN A 37 14.28 12.57 10.42
N ARG A 38 13.16 12.50 11.16
CA ARG A 38 12.74 11.28 11.86
C ARG A 38 12.46 10.14 10.89
N ALA A 39 11.74 10.39 9.81
CA ALA A 39 11.49 9.40 8.77
C ALA A 39 12.79 8.94 8.10
N GLU A 40 13.73 9.85 7.81
CA GLU A 40 15.06 9.50 7.31
C GLU A 40 15.84 8.61 8.29
N SER A 41 15.66 8.80 9.59
CA SER A 41 16.25 7.95 10.64
C SER A 41 15.52 6.62 10.87
N GLY A 42 14.50 6.29 10.07
CA GLY A 42 13.77 5.03 10.19
C GLY A 42 12.52 5.09 11.07
N THR A 43 12.13 6.26 11.58
CA THR A 43 10.98 6.39 12.50
C THR A 43 9.76 6.99 11.79
N PRO A 44 8.69 6.20 11.58
CA PRO A 44 7.47 6.68 10.96
C PRO A 44 6.66 7.62 11.87
N THR A 45 5.82 8.46 11.27
CA THR A 45 4.90 9.38 11.96
C THR A 45 3.53 9.36 11.30
N VAL A 46 2.47 9.09 12.06
CA VAL A 46 1.09 9.17 11.54
C VAL A 46 0.56 10.60 11.68
N VAL A 47 -0.01 11.13 10.61
CA VAL A 47 -0.66 12.44 10.60
C VAL A 47 -2.17 12.25 10.71
N THR A 48 -2.80 12.94 11.66
CA THR A 48 -4.23 12.83 11.94
C THR A 48 -4.99 14.14 11.67
N ARG A 49 -6.25 14.01 11.27
CA ARG A 49 -7.23 15.10 11.16
C ARG A 49 -8.46 14.71 11.99
N ASN A 50 -8.80 15.54 12.98
CA ASN A 50 -9.89 15.27 13.92
C ASN A 50 -9.76 13.89 14.61
N GLY A 51 -8.53 13.48 14.93
CA GLY A 51 -8.23 12.18 15.54
C GLY A 51 -8.20 10.99 14.58
N ALA A 52 -8.62 11.16 13.33
CA ALA A 52 -8.54 10.10 12.31
C ALA A 52 -7.21 10.16 11.55
N PRO A 53 -6.49 9.04 11.34
CA PRO A 53 -5.33 8.98 10.46
C PRO A 53 -5.69 9.42 9.03
N VAL A 54 -4.86 10.28 8.43
CA VAL A 54 -5.06 10.78 7.04
C VAL A 54 -3.81 10.73 6.17
N ALA A 55 -2.62 10.63 6.78
CA ALA A 55 -1.36 10.44 6.07
C ALA A 55 -0.34 9.80 7.02
N ALA A 56 0.79 9.36 6.46
CA ALA A 56 1.97 8.96 7.21
C ALA A 56 3.21 9.53 6.55
N LEU A 57 4.21 9.89 7.36
CA LEU A 57 5.58 10.08 6.90
C LEU A 57 6.35 8.83 7.28
N VAL A 58 6.94 8.18 6.28
CA VAL A 58 7.68 6.92 6.41
C VAL A 58 9.05 7.06 5.76
N PRO A 59 10.04 6.26 6.14
CA PRO A 59 11.29 6.17 5.39
C PRO A 59 10.98 5.81 3.93
N PHE A 60 11.66 6.47 2.98
CA PHE A 60 11.38 6.23 1.56
C PHE A 60 11.69 4.79 1.14
N ALA A 61 12.76 4.19 1.68
CA ALA A 61 13.11 2.80 1.41
C ALA A 61 11.99 1.83 1.84
N ASP A 62 11.32 2.10 2.96
CA ASP A 62 10.20 1.28 3.41
C ASP A 62 9.00 1.42 2.47
N PHE A 63 8.73 2.63 1.96
CA PHE A 63 7.70 2.85 0.94
C PHE A 63 7.99 2.03 -0.33
N GLU A 64 9.23 2.04 -0.84
CA GLU A 64 9.60 1.26 -2.03
C GLU A 64 9.39 -0.25 -1.82
N VAL A 65 9.77 -0.78 -0.66
CA VAL A 65 9.58 -2.20 -0.31
C VAL A 65 8.09 -2.56 -0.26
N LEU A 66 7.24 -1.68 0.26
CA LEU A 66 5.80 -1.90 0.32
C LEU A 66 5.16 -1.92 -1.07
N GLU A 67 5.53 -0.98 -1.94
CA GLU A 67 5.05 -0.93 -3.33
C GLU A 67 5.49 -2.18 -4.10
N GLU A 68 6.77 -2.57 -4.01
CA GLU A 68 7.27 -3.78 -4.67
C GLU A 68 6.56 -5.04 -4.17
N ALA A 69 6.31 -5.14 -2.85
CA ALA A 69 5.57 -6.26 -2.28
C ALA A 69 4.12 -6.31 -2.79
N ALA A 70 3.46 -5.16 -2.96
CA ALA A 70 2.10 -5.08 -3.50
C ALA A 70 2.06 -5.55 -4.97
N ASP A 71 3.00 -5.07 -5.80
CA ASP A 71 3.11 -5.48 -7.20
C ASP A 71 3.36 -6.98 -7.34
N LEU A 72 4.29 -7.53 -6.54
CA LEU A 72 4.56 -8.97 -6.52
C LEU A 72 3.35 -9.80 -6.07
N MET A 73 2.56 -9.28 -5.12
CA MET A 73 1.33 -9.96 -4.68
C MET A 73 0.30 -10.02 -5.81
N LEU A 74 0.07 -8.91 -6.51
CA LEU A 74 -0.85 -8.84 -7.65
C LEU A 74 -0.39 -9.72 -8.82
N ALA A 75 0.92 -9.73 -9.11
CA ALA A 75 1.48 -10.61 -10.14
C ALA A 75 1.22 -12.10 -9.83
N ARG A 76 1.44 -12.52 -8.57
CA ARG A 76 1.15 -13.90 -8.13
C ARG A 76 -0.33 -14.24 -8.23
N GLU A 77 -1.21 -13.29 -7.92
CA GLU A 77 -2.66 -13.49 -8.07
C GLU A 77 -3.04 -13.68 -9.53
N ALA A 78 -2.50 -12.86 -10.44
CA ALA A 78 -2.71 -13.00 -11.88
C ALA A 78 -2.19 -14.35 -12.40
N GLU A 79 -0.98 -14.76 -12.01
CA GLU A 79 -0.43 -16.07 -12.35
C GLU A 79 -1.31 -17.22 -11.83
N ALA A 80 -1.85 -17.09 -10.61
CA ALA A 80 -2.75 -18.08 -10.05
C ALA A 80 -4.05 -18.19 -10.85
N VAL A 81 -4.63 -17.07 -11.29
CA VAL A 81 -5.82 -17.07 -12.17
C VAL A 81 -5.49 -17.72 -13.51
N LEU A 82 -4.38 -17.36 -14.16
CA LEU A 82 -3.97 -17.95 -15.44
C LEU A 82 -3.73 -19.46 -15.32
N SER A 83 -3.27 -19.94 -14.16
CA SER A 83 -3.03 -21.36 -13.91
C SER A 83 -4.31 -22.22 -13.83
N ARG A 84 -5.49 -21.59 -13.66
CA ARG A 84 -6.79 -22.29 -13.58
C ARG A 84 -7.33 -22.74 -14.94
N ASP A 85 -6.70 -22.32 -16.04
CA ASP A 85 -7.09 -22.64 -17.42
C ASP A 85 -8.57 -22.30 -17.71
N GLU A 86 -9.05 -21.20 -17.11
CA GLU A 86 -10.40 -20.66 -17.29
C GLU A 86 -10.47 -19.81 -18.58
N PRO A 87 -11.66 -19.68 -19.22
CA PRO A 87 -11.81 -18.84 -20.40
C PRO A 87 -11.34 -17.40 -20.17
N THR A 88 -10.49 -16.90 -21.07
CA THR A 88 -10.01 -15.51 -21.06
C THR A 88 -10.63 -14.74 -22.22
N VAL A 89 -10.70 -13.41 -22.08
CA VAL A 89 -11.09 -12.49 -23.16
C VAL A 89 -9.86 -11.71 -23.63
N SER A 90 -9.85 -11.36 -24.91
CA SER A 90 -8.83 -10.46 -25.44
C SER A 90 -9.01 -9.04 -24.90
N LEU A 91 -7.93 -8.25 -24.94
CA LEU A 91 -7.99 -6.84 -24.55
C LEU A 91 -9.03 -6.04 -25.37
N ALA A 92 -9.20 -6.38 -26.66
CA ALA A 92 -10.17 -5.72 -27.53
C ALA A 92 -11.62 -5.99 -27.09
N GLU A 93 -11.93 -7.23 -26.69
CA GLU A 93 -13.24 -7.61 -26.17
C GLU A 93 -13.53 -6.93 -24.83
N LEU A 94 -12.55 -6.91 -23.91
CA LEU A 94 -12.66 -6.22 -22.62
C LEU A 94 -12.93 -4.71 -22.80
N VAL A 95 -12.18 -4.07 -23.71
CA VAL A 95 -12.36 -2.65 -24.03
C VAL A 95 -13.75 -2.41 -24.61
N ALA A 96 -14.20 -3.25 -25.54
CA ALA A 96 -15.54 -3.12 -26.12
C ALA A 96 -16.64 -3.25 -25.06
N ASP A 97 -16.49 -4.15 -24.09
CA ASP A 97 -17.46 -4.35 -23.01
C ASP A 97 -17.54 -3.15 -22.05
N LEU A 98 -16.38 -2.65 -21.60
CA LEU A 98 -16.27 -1.45 -20.74
C LEU A 98 -16.96 -0.22 -21.34
N PHE A 99 -16.77 0.01 -22.64
CA PHE A 99 -17.38 1.14 -23.35
C PHE A 99 -18.84 0.89 -23.75
N SER A 100 -19.31 -0.35 -23.68
CA SER A 100 -20.71 -0.72 -23.94
C SER A 100 -21.61 -0.62 -22.70
N GLY A 101 -21.04 -0.33 -21.51
CA GLY A 101 -21.79 -0.14 -20.27
C GLY A 101 -22.45 -1.40 -19.70
N ARG A 102 -22.05 -2.59 -20.18
CA ARG A 102 -22.43 -3.87 -19.58
C ARG A 102 -21.32 -4.22 -18.57
N THR A 103 -21.64 -4.19 -17.29
CA THR A 103 -20.82 -4.84 -16.27
C THR A 103 -21.56 -6.08 -15.81
N ASP A 104 -21.61 -7.10 -16.65
CA ASP A 104 -22.02 -8.43 -16.20
C ASP A 104 -20.77 -9.12 -15.67
N GLY A 105 -20.52 -9.02 -14.36
CA GLY A 105 -19.46 -9.79 -13.71
C GLY A 105 -19.73 -11.29 -13.83
N PRO A 106 -18.70 -12.15 -13.87
CA PRO A 106 -18.90 -13.59 -13.98
C PRO A 106 -19.62 -14.13 -12.73
N ALA A 107 -20.63 -14.97 -12.96
CA ALA A 107 -21.43 -15.68 -11.96
C ALA A 107 -20.72 -16.93 -11.43
#